data_AF-A0A2E7M843-F1
#
_entry.id   AF-A0A2E7M843-F1
#
_cell.length_a   1.000
_cell.length_b   1.000
_cell.length_c   1.000
_cell.angle_alpha   90.00
_cell.angle_beta   90.00
_cell.angle_gamma   90.00
#
_symmetry.space_group_name_H-M   'P 1'
#
loop_
_entity.id
_entity.type
_entity.pdbx_description
1 polymer ?
#
loop_
_entity_poly.entity_id
_entity_poly.type
_entity_poly.pdbx_seq_one_letter_code
_entity_poly.pdbx_strand_id
1 'polypeptide(L)'
;MDDKAGRRWTYRVAGLAFLLLALTSPRAAHPYGIDAHRALVELALEPTESMASNVQGVDESALSAFRRHLFSLASETDDPSLREAFLKLWPSAENFGPKALKQLAGLSVEADVHGIDVGGPTMPAKTLLAEASVWPDTDHRNRNRLLMGDDGLPVVDSWNRSLPLDPATLDMGARTGLSSQAHAHYQLWPGERTESASVLRTEPWRFSRPSDAHSFGADFAQSYTDLAAIAAHWDHPAAPWLELAWTGAAYHHIQDTANTLHTLQVGSFDYFVAATRAQLLGDLWTLGGLLGPRQNLRDIGIRLLRDHHIFAEELWAERVRQEVAGHHVAPEPNEAVLFLDPIGTDDSAFLGRLEKATLDGAQRASQGDFGRRITFVLAAVGGPEGAQVYDQAWRLASTALKTTTNQRTTSPKRNRPPPPSIEEEPKHYLHPKPWTAEYEALLSEFYELQLRGMQRAGTAMRLWSRLHRQVVREEHADQRVMNRWLRERLTEERARTERREHWTPSAPSELGLDLRVPGTLMVTLALLVWGLRALLRSMKARRRARGGPSPN
;
A
#
# COMPACT_ATOMS: atom_id res chain seq x y z
N MET A 1 11.31 59.64 -17.26
CA MET A 1 10.15 58.76 -17.48
C MET A 1 10.52 57.40 -16.94
N ASP A 2 9.84 57.00 -15.88
CA ASP A 2 10.32 56.04 -14.87
C ASP A 2 10.09 54.59 -15.32
N ASP A 3 11.17 53.83 -15.47
CA ASP A 3 11.27 52.40 -15.83
C ASP A 3 10.72 51.43 -14.74
N LYS A 4 9.78 51.93 -13.93
CA LYS A 4 9.14 51.18 -12.83
C LYS A 4 8.00 50.28 -13.32
N ALA A 5 7.38 50.61 -14.45
CA ALA A 5 6.29 49.83 -15.02
C ALA A 5 6.81 48.52 -15.66
N GLY A 6 7.95 48.58 -16.37
CA GLY A 6 8.60 47.42 -16.99
C GLY A 6 9.07 46.40 -15.95
N ARG A 7 9.79 46.86 -14.91
CA ARG A 7 10.26 46.00 -13.81
C ARG A 7 9.14 45.28 -13.06
N ARG A 8 8.01 45.96 -12.79
CA ARG A 8 6.87 45.34 -12.11
C ARG A 8 6.21 44.24 -12.95
N TRP A 9 6.27 44.35 -14.27
CA TRP A 9 5.74 43.33 -15.18
C TRP A 9 6.67 42.10 -15.23
N THR A 10 7.98 42.29 -15.32
CA THR A 10 8.96 41.18 -15.29
C THR A 10 8.94 40.41 -13.97
N TYR A 11 8.81 41.08 -12.81
CA TYR A 11 8.69 40.36 -11.52
C TYR A 11 7.38 39.57 -11.40
N ARG A 12 6.28 40.03 -12.00
CA ARG A 12 4.99 39.32 -12.00
C ARG A 12 4.99 38.11 -12.92
N VAL A 13 5.61 38.23 -14.10
CA VAL A 13 5.76 37.11 -15.05
C VAL A 13 6.73 36.08 -14.50
N ALA A 14 7.87 36.50 -13.93
CA ALA A 14 8.81 35.59 -13.27
C ALA A 14 8.19 34.91 -12.05
N GLY A 15 7.42 35.64 -11.23
CA GLY A 15 6.69 35.09 -10.10
C GLY A 15 5.64 34.06 -10.51
N LEU A 16 4.90 34.30 -11.61
CA LEU A 16 3.91 33.36 -12.14
C LEU A 16 4.58 32.11 -12.74
N ALA A 17 5.71 32.28 -13.44
CA ALA A 17 6.50 31.17 -13.98
C ALA A 17 7.13 30.32 -12.87
N PHE A 18 7.61 30.94 -11.79
CA PHE A 18 8.12 30.22 -10.61
C PHE A 18 7.01 29.48 -9.85
N LEU A 19 5.81 30.08 -9.76
CA LEU A 19 4.62 29.42 -9.20
C LEU A 19 4.15 28.25 -10.06
N LEU A 20 4.16 28.39 -11.38
CA LEU A 20 3.84 27.30 -12.29
C LEU A 20 4.89 26.19 -12.25
N LEU A 21 6.18 26.53 -12.20
CA LEU A 21 7.28 25.57 -12.01
C LEU A 21 7.17 24.84 -10.67
N ALA A 22 6.85 25.54 -9.57
CA ALA A 22 6.62 24.94 -8.26
C ALA A 22 5.34 24.08 -8.20
N LEU A 23 4.35 24.35 -9.05
CA LEU A 23 3.13 23.54 -9.19
C LEU A 23 3.31 22.33 -10.12
N THR A 24 4.30 22.37 -11.02
CA THR A 24 4.65 21.27 -11.94
C THR A 24 5.83 20.44 -11.48
N SER A 25 6.60 20.90 -10.49
CA SER A 25 7.57 20.04 -9.81
C SER A 25 6.80 18.88 -9.18
N PRO A 26 7.08 17.62 -9.57
CA PRO A 26 6.51 16.49 -8.87
C PRO A 26 6.92 16.63 -7.41
N ARG A 27 5.94 16.89 -6.53
CA ARG A 27 6.17 16.70 -5.10
C ARG A 27 6.60 15.26 -4.96
N ALA A 28 7.82 15.04 -4.46
CA ALA A 28 8.29 13.72 -4.12
C ALA A 28 7.26 13.14 -3.15
N ALA A 29 6.47 12.19 -3.64
CA ALA A 29 5.64 11.38 -2.78
C ALA A 29 6.61 10.44 -2.08
N HIS A 30 7.01 10.80 -0.86
CA HIS A 30 7.84 9.94 -0.03
C HIS A 30 7.06 8.65 0.26
N PRO A 31 7.60 7.47 -0.07
CA PRO A 31 7.07 6.21 0.44
C PRO A 31 6.91 6.24 1.97
N TYR A 32 5.92 5.54 2.48
CA TYR A 32 5.50 5.62 3.88
C TYR A 32 6.57 5.01 4.79
N GLY A 33 6.86 5.65 5.93
CA GLY A 33 7.61 4.99 7.00
C GLY A 33 9.01 4.45 6.64
N ILE A 34 9.64 4.93 5.56
CA ILE A 34 10.99 4.51 5.09
C ILE A 34 11.99 4.43 6.24
N ASP A 35 12.05 5.48 7.06
CA ASP A 35 13.00 5.55 8.17
C ASP A 35 12.70 4.51 9.25
N ALA A 36 11.43 4.15 9.43
CA ALA A 36 11.01 3.13 10.38
C ALA A 36 11.50 1.73 9.95
N HIS A 37 11.43 1.39 8.66
CA HIS A 37 11.98 0.12 8.14
C HIS A 37 13.48 -0.01 8.41
N ARG A 38 14.25 1.04 8.07
CA ARG A 38 15.70 1.08 8.32
C ARG A 38 16.00 0.97 9.82
N ALA A 39 15.38 1.81 10.64
CA ALA A 39 15.59 1.83 12.09
C ALA A 39 15.24 0.48 12.74
N LEU A 40 14.18 -0.18 12.26
CA LEU A 40 13.75 -1.46 12.77
C LEU A 40 14.78 -2.57 12.53
N VAL A 41 15.41 -2.62 11.35
CA VAL A 41 16.54 -3.54 11.11
C VAL A 41 17.72 -3.21 12.04
N GLU A 42 18.03 -1.92 12.20
CA GLU A 42 19.15 -1.48 13.01
C GLU A 42 18.98 -1.82 14.50
N LEU A 43 17.77 -1.65 15.04
CA LEU A 43 17.42 -1.88 16.43
C LEU A 43 17.17 -3.36 16.74
N ALA A 44 16.57 -4.11 15.82
CA ALA A 44 16.18 -5.50 16.09
C ALA A 44 17.33 -6.51 16.00
N LEU A 45 18.36 -6.20 15.20
CA LEU A 45 19.44 -7.14 14.92
C LEU A 45 20.73 -6.75 15.65
N GLU A 46 21.19 -7.65 16.50
CA GLU A 46 22.46 -7.52 17.22
C GLU A 46 23.64 -7.39 16.24
N PRO A 47 24.56 -6.44 16.44
CA PRO A 47 25.76 -6.35 15.63
C PRO A 47 26.64 -7.58 15.85
N THR A 48 26.88 -8.32 14.78
CA THR A 48 27.86 -9.42 14.74
C THR A 48 29.06 -9.00 13.89
N GLU A 49 30.20 -9.67 14.04
CA GLU A 49 31.39 -9.41 13.21
C GLU A 49 31.09 -9.57 11.70
N SER A 50 30.29 -10.58 11.34
CA SER A 50 29.81 -10.77 9.95
C SER A 50 28.92 -9.61 9.48
N MET A 51 28.12 -9.02 10.37
CA MET A 51 27.26 -7.88 10.06
C MET A 51 28.04 -6.56 9.92
N ALA A 52 29.18 -6.44 10.59
CA ALA A 52 30.09 -5.30 10.47
C ALA A 52 31.03 -5.41 9.25
N SER A 53 31.18 -6.62 8.69
CA SER A 53 32.04 -6.87 7.54
C SER A 53 31.46 -6.29 6.26
N ASN A 54 32.33 -5.76 5.40
CA ASN A 54 31.95 -5.26 4.09
C ASN A 54 31.59 -6.41 3.14
N VAL A 55 30.47 -6.25 2.44
CA VAL A 55 30.05 -7.14 1.36
C VAL A 55 30.33 -6.44 0.04
N GLN A 56 30.93 -7.17 -0.91
CA GLN A 56 31.31 -6.63 -2.21
C GLN A 56 30.07 -6.14 -2.97
N GLY A 57 30.18 -4.95 -3.56
CA GLY A 57 29.15 -4.39 -4.42
C GLY A 57 28.89 -5.23 -5.68
N VAL A 58 27.71 -5.01 -6.27
CA VAL A 58 27.20 -5.75 -7.43
C VAL A 58 26.99 -4.79 -8.60
N ASP A 59 27.43 -5.20 -9.77
CA ASP A 59 27.23 -4.49 -11.04
C ASP A 59 26.26 -5.24 -11.97
N GLU A 60 25.96 -4.66 -13.13
CA GLU A 60 25.03 -5.25 -14.09
C GLU A 60 25.48 -6.63 -14.62
N SER A 61 26.80 -6.88 -14.67
CA SER A 61 27.33 -8.17 -15.11
C SER A 61 26.97 -9.27 -14.11
N ALA A 62 27.16 -9.01 -12.82
CA ALA A 62 26.76 -9.92 -11.75
C ALA A 62 25.23 -10.11 -11.70
N LEU A 63 24.43 -9.06 -11.90
CA LEU A 63 22.96 -9.20 -11.98
C LEU A 63 22.54 -10.07 -13.16
N SER A 64 23.16 -9.87 -14.33
CA SER A 64 22.94 -10.70 -15.53
C SER A 64 23.35 -12.16 -15.32
N ALA A 65 24.45 -12.39 -14.62
CA ALA A 65 24.90 -13.73 -14.26
C ALA A 65 23.93 -14.41 -13.29
N PHE A 66 23.41 -13.69 -12.30
CA PHE A 66 22.41 -14.23 -11.37
C PHE A 66 21.09 -14.59 -12.08
N ARG A 67 20.60 -13.75 -12.98
CA ARG A 67 19.40 -14.07 -13.81
C ARG A 67 19.60 -15.33 -14.65
N ARG A 68 20.79 -15.51 -15.23
CA ARG A 68 21.16 -16.73 -15.96
C ARG A 68 21.25 -17.95 -15.05
N HIS A 69 21.74 -17.78 -13.83
CA HIS A 69 21.74 -18.85 -12.82
C HIS A 69 20.31 -19.28 -12.43
N LEU A 70 19.41 -18.32 -12.19
CA LEU A 70 17.99 -18.60 -11.95
C LEU A 70 17.35 -19.35 -13.13
N PHE A 71 17.65 -18.92 -14.37
CA PHE A 71 17.18 -19.61 -15.57
C PHE A 71 17.70 -21.06 -15.61
N SER A 72 18.99 -21.29 -15.35
CA SER A 72 19.58 -22.64 -15.33
C SER A 72 18.82 -23.54 -14.37
N LEU A 73 18.72 -23.14 -13.09
CA LEU A 73 18.01 -23.91 -12.06
C LEU A 73 16.54 -24.18 -12.42
N ALA A 74 15.85 -23.21 -13.02
CA ALA A 74 14.45 -23.36 -13.44
C ALA A 74 14.30 -24.28 -14.67
N SER A 75 15.23 -24.20 -15.62
CA SER A 75 15.23 -25.02 -16.84
C SER A 75 15.74 -26.45 -16.61
N GLU A 76 16.52 -26.67 -15.55
CA GLU A 76 17.14 -27.95 -15.19
C GLU A 76 16.40 -28.65 -14.04
N THR A 77 15.25 -28.12 -13.62
CA THR A 77 14.43 -28.74 -12.57
C THR A 77 14.08 -30.20 -12.88
N ASP A 78 14.14 -31.03 -11.83
CA ASP A 78 13.76 -32.44 -11.87
C ASP A 78 12.25 -32.66 -12.07
N ASP A 79 11.42 -31.63 -11.91
CA ASP A 79 9.96 -31.69 -12.13
C ASP A 79 9.65 -31.35 -13.60
N PRO A 80 9.35 -32.33 -14.47
CA PRO A 80 9.18 -32.08 -15.89
C PRO A 80 8.01 -31.13 -16.19
N SER A 81 7.00 -31.13 -15.33
CA SER A 81 5.82 -30.27 -15.49
C SER A 81 6.12 -28.81 -15.21
N LEU A 82 6.96 -28.53 -14.20
CA LEU A 82 7.45 -27.18 -13.92
C LEU A 82 8.39 -26.71 -15.02
N ARG A 83 9.29 -27.57 -15.47
CA ARG A 83 10.22 -27.27 -16.58
C ARG A 83 9.46 -26.89 -17.84
N GLU A 84 8.49 -27.70 -18.25
CA GLU A 84 7.68 -27.45 -19.45
C GLU A 84 6.90 -26.12 -19.33
N ALA A 85 6.25 -25.90 -18.18
CA ALA A 85 5.50 -24.67 -17.95
C ALA A 85 6.39 -23.41 -17.95
N PHE A 86 7.60 -23.50 -17.38
CA PHE A 86 8.58 -22.41 -17.40
C PHE A 86 9.10 -22.14 -18.82
N LEU A 87 9.58 -23.17 -19.52
CA LEU A 87 10.16 -23.03 -20.86
C LEU A 87 9.13 -22.63 -21.93
N LYS A 88 7.84 -22.90 -21.69
CA LYS A 88 6.76 -22.38 -22.53
C LYS A 88 6.66 -20.85 -22.49
N LEU A 89 6.94 -20.24 -21.35
CA LEU A 89 6.92 -18.79 -21.17
C LEU A 89 8.27 -18.16 -21.56
N TRP A 90 9.38 -18.80 -21.20
CA TRP A 90 10.73 -18.33 -21.47
C TRP A 90 11.60 -19.45 -22.07
N PRO A 91 11.63 -19.60 -23.41
CA PRO A 91 12.27 -20.74 -24.06
C PRO A 91 13.80 -20.78 -23.97
N SER A 92 14.46 -19.66 -23.66
CA SER A 92 15.91 -19.56 -23.60
C SER A 92 16.37 -18.51 -22.59
N ALA A 93 17.64 -18.57 -22.19
CA ALA A 93 18.23 -17.63 -21.24
C ALA A 93 18.21 -16.18 -21.75
N GLU A 94 18.33 -15.97 -23.07
CA GLU A 94 18.24 -14.65 -23.71
C GLU A 94 16.85 -14.02 -23.54
N ASN A 95 15.81 -14.85 -23.49
CA ASN A 95 14.43 -14.40 -23.28
C ASN A 95 14.10 -14.19 -21.80
N PHE A 96 14.96 -14.63 -20.88
CA PHE A 96 14.79 -14.47 -19.43
C PHE A 96 15.58 -13.28 -18.87
N GLY A 97 15.30 -12.09 -19.41
CA GLY A 97 15.89 -10.83 -18.95
C GLY A 97 15.22 -10.22 -17.70
N PRO A 98 15.58 -8.99 -17.32
CA PRO A 98 15.00 -8.29 -16.16
C PRO A 98 13.46 -8.22 -16.18
N LYS A 99 12.87 -7.91 -17.34
CA LYS A 99 11.41 -7.86 -17.52
C LYS A 99 10.75 -9.22 -17.24
N ALA A 100 11.32 -10.30 -17.74
CA ALA A 100 10.82 -11.66 -17.53
C ALA A 100 10.85 -12.05 -16.05
N LEU A 101 11.97 -11.78 -15.36
CA LEU A 101 12.08 -12.03 -13.92
C LEU A 101 11.06 -11.21 -13.12
N LYS A 102 10.88 -9.93 -13.46
CA LYS A 102 9.85 -9.08 -12.82
C LYS A 102 8.44 -9.61 -13.05
N GLN A 103 8.10 -10.06 -14.26
CA GLN A 103 6.79 -10.68 -14.55
C GLN A 103 6.56 -11.96 -13.73
N LEU A 104 7.56 -12.85 -13.69
CA LEU A 104 7.52 -14.09 -12.92
C LEU A 104 7.38 -13.83 -11.42
N ALA A 105 8.15 -12.88 -10.89
CA ALA A 105 8.07 -12.47 -9.49
C ALA A 105 6.80 -11.69 -9.14
N GLY A 106 6.04 -11.24 -10.15
CA GLY A 106 4.85 -10.42 -9.97
C GLY A 106 5.20 -8.99 -9.54
N LEU A 107 6.26 -8.40 -10.08
CA LEU A 107 6.67 -7.02 -9.84
C LEU A 107 6.24 -6.12 -10.99
N SER A 108 6.36 -4.81 -10.77
CA SER A 108 6.21 -3.80 -11.81
C SER A 108 7.32 -3.92 -12.84
N VAL A 109 6.95 -4.12 -14.11
CA VAL A 109 7.92 -4.35 -15.19
C VAL A 109 8.73 -3.08 -15.51
N GLU A 110 8.16 -1.90 -15.27
CA GLU A 110 8.78 -0.60 -15.52
C GLU A 110 9.67 -0.11 -14.39
N ALA A 111 9.60 -0.73 -13.20
CA ALA A 111 10.41 -0.35 -12.06
C ALA A 111 11.87 -0.81 -12.21
N ASP A 112 12.82 0.01 -11.74
CA ASP A 112 14.24 -0.33 -11.66
C ASP A 112 14.52 -1.03 -10.33
N VAL A 113 14.39 -2.35 -10.29
CA VAL A 113 14.35 -3.12 -9.05
C VAL A 113 15.75 -3.47 -8.57
N HIS A 114 16.08 -3.14 -7.32
CA HIS A 114 17.36 -3.53 -6.72
C HIS A 114 17.49 -5.06 -6.63
N GLY A 115 18.63 -5.58 -7.08
CA GLY A 115 18.87 -7.03 -7.21
C GLY A 115 18.35 -7.64 -8.53
N ILE A 116 17.65 -6.86 -9.37
CA ILE A 116 17.26 -7.26 -10.73
C ILE A 116 17.87 -6.33 -11.76
N ASP A 117 17.55 -5.04 -11.71
CA ASP A 117 17.98 -4.02 -12.66
C ASP A 117 19.12 -3.17 -12.08
N VAL A 118 19.12 -2.98 -10.76
CA VAL A 118 20.04 -2.07 -10.06
C VAL A 118 20.89 -2.83 -9.05
N GLY A 119 22.21 -2.65 -9.17
CA GLY A 119 23.19 -3.19 -8.23
C GLY A 119 23.45 -2.22 -7.09
N GLY A 120 24.61 -2.31 -6.45
CA GLY A 120 24.96 -1.37 -5.40
C GLY A 120 26.41 -1.43 -4.98
N PRO A 121 26.88 -0.45 -4.19
CA PRO A 121 28.27 -0.36 -3.80
C PRO A 121 28.62 -1.37 -2.70
N THR A 122 29.93 -1.54 -2.48
CA THR A 122 30.46 -2.25 -1.32
C THR A 122 30.11 -1.49 -0.05
N MET A 123 29.55 -2.17 0.95
CA MET A 123 29.17 -1.57 2.24
C MET A 123 29.07 -2.64 3.35
N PRO A 124 28.98 -2.25 4.63
CA PRO A 124 28.76 -3.21 5.71
C PRO A 124 27.46 -4.00 5.54
N ALA A 125 27.47 -5.30 5.84
CA ALA A 125 26.32 -6.18 5.67
C ALA A 125 25.06 -5.68 6.39
N LYS A 126 25.18 -5.15 7.62
CA LYS A 126 24.03 -4.58 8.36
C LYS A 126 23.45 -3.35 7.66
N THR A 127 24.30 -2.48 7.13
CA THR A 127 23.87 -1.30 6.38
C THR A 127 23.16 -1.71 5.09
N LEU A 128 23.73 -2.66 4.33
CA LEU A 128 23.08 -3.20 3.13
C LEU A 128 21.70 -3.77 3.45
N LEU A 129 21.60 -4.54 4.53
CA LEU A 129 20.34 -5.17 4.95
C LEU A 129 19.29 -4.13 5.35
N ALA A 130 19.70 -3.07 6.05
CA ALA A 130 18.81 -1.97 6.44
C ALA A 130 18.34 -1.16 5.22
N GLU A 131 19.23 -0.83 4.27
CA GLU A 131 18.85 -0.21 3.00
C GLU A 131 17.93 -1.11 2.17
N ALA A 132 18.23 -2.41 2.10
CA ALA A 132 17.44 -3.37 1.36
C ALA A 132 16.02 -3.55 1.91
N SER A 133 15.80 -3.31 3.21
CA SER A 133 14.47 -3.28 3.82
C SER A 133 13.61 -2.08 3.42
N VAL A 134 14.21 -1.06 2.80
CA VAL A 134 13.54 0.15 2.33
C VAL A 134 13.23 0.07 0.83
N TRP A 135 14.03 -0.67 0.06
CA TRP A 135 13.95 -0.67 -1.40
C TRP A 135 12.58 -1.00 -1.99
N PRO A 136 11.78 -1.94 -1.46
CA PRO A 136 10.46 -2.25 -2.03
C PRO A 136 9.52 -1.03 -2.12
N ASP A 137 9.72 -0.05 -1.24
CA ASP A 137 9.00 1.23 -1.24
C ASP A 137 9.61 2.26 -2.20
N THR A 138 10.94 2.37 -2.20
CA THR A 138 11.66 3.42 -2.94
C THR A 138 11.90 3.12 -4.41
N ASP A 139 12.03 1.85 -4.79
CA ASP A 139 12.24 1.45 -6.18
C ASP A 139 10.94 1.17 -6.95
N HIS A 140 9.81 1.30 -6.26
CA HIS A 140 8.47 1.24 -6.83
C HIS A 140 8.12 -0.12 -7.47
N ARG A 141 8.84 -1.20 -7.13
CA ARG A 141 8.57 -2.57 -7.61
C ARG A 141 7.13 -3.04 -7.39
N ASN A 142 6.48 -2.52 -6.34
CA ASN A 142 5.12 -2.87 -5.95
C ASN A 142 4.05 -1.89 -6.46
N ARG A 143 4.44 -0.85 -7.21
CA ARG A 143 3.53 0.18 -7.73
C ARG A 143 3.26 -0.03 -9.21
N ASN A 144 2.06 0.35 -9.65
CA ASN A 144 1.68 0.33 -11.08
C ASN A 144 1.99 -1.03 -11.73
N ARG A 145 1.61 -2.14 -11.08
CA ARG A 145 1.77 -3.49 -11.64
C ARG A 145 0.78 -3.68 -12.79
N LEU A 146 1.13 -3.18 -13.96
CA LEU A 146 0.29 -3.18 -15.15
C LEU A 146 0.58 -4.40 -16.03
N LEU A 147 -0.44 -4.83 -16.76
CA LEU A 147 -0.28 -5.81 -17.82
C LEU A 147 0.38 -5.13 -19.01
N MET A 148 1.54 -5.64 -19.43
CA MET A 148 2.29 -5.12 -20.57
C MET A 148 2.05 -5.97 -21.81
N GLY A 149 1.87 -5.35 -22.96
CA GLY A 149 1.82 -6.01 -24.25
C GLY A 149 3.21 -6.34 -24.79
N ASP A 150 3.26 -7.07 -25.90
CA ASP A 150 4.51 -7.46 -26.57
C ASP A 150 5.29 -6.25 -27.12
N ASP A 151 4.60 -5.14 -27.37
CA ASP A 151 5.18 -3.85 -27.75
C ASP A 151 5.82 -3.10 -26.57
N GLY A 152 5.73 -3.65 -25.36
CA GLY A 152 6.23 -3.05 -24.14
C GLY A 152 5.38 -1.89 -23.63
N LEU A 153 4.17 -1.70 -24.14
CA LEU A 153 3.21 -0.69 -23.66
C LEU A 153 2.15 -1.34 -22.76
N PRO A 154 1.56 -0.59 -21.81
CA PRO A 154 0.45 -1.11 -21.01
C PRO A 154 -0.76 -1.46 -21.89
N VAL A 155 -1.32 -2.66 -21.70
CA VAL A 155 -2.58 -3.05 -22.34
C VAL A 155 -3.71 -2.21 -21.76
N VAL A 156 -4.62 -1.70 -22.59
CA VAL A 156 -5.72 -0.82 -22.15
C VAL A 156 -7.10 -1.45 -22.35
N ASP A 157 -8.05 -1.07 -21.51
CA ASP A 157 -9.47 -1.42 -21.65
C ASP A 157 -10.20 -0.54 -22.70
N SER A 158 -11.49 -0.81 -22.93
CA SER A 158 -12.35 -0.04 -23.85
C SER A 158 -12.56 1.43 -23.46
N TRP A 159 -12.10 1.84 -22.28
CA TRP A 159 -12.11 3.21 -21.79
C TRP A 159 -10.70 3.84 -21.78
N ASN A 160 -9.74 3.22 -22.47
CA ASN A 160 -8.34 3.66 -22.54
C ASN A 160 -7.64 3.70 -21.17
N ARG A 161 -8.00 2.79 -20.26
CA ARG A 161 -7.35 2.66 -18.94
C ARG A 161 -6.47 1.41 -18.93
N SER A 162 -5.24 1.54 -18.44
CA SER A 162 -4.32 0.40 -18.33
C SER A 162 -4.92 -0.72 -17.49
N LEU A 163 -4.73 -1.95 -17.95
CA LEU A 163 -5.12 -3.16 -17.25
C LEU A 163 -4.09 -3.48 -16.16
N PRO A 164 -4.53 -3.88 -14.95
CA PRO A 164 -3.60 -4.40 -13.97
C PRO A 164 -3.03 -5.75 -14.46
N LEU A 165 -1.80 -6.04 -14.04
CA LEU A 165 -1.16 -7.36 -14.25
C LEU A 165 -2.03 -8.46 -13.65
N ASP A 166 -2.68 -8.16 -12.52
CA ASP A 166 -3.64 -9.03 -11.86
C ASP A 166 -4.83 -8.21 -11.35
N PRO A 167 -6.06 -8.49 -11.79
CA PRO A 167 -7.26 -7.82 -11.27
C PRO A 167 -7.42 -7.87 -9.75
N ALA A 168 -6.89 -8.90 -9.08
CA ALA A 168 -6.97 -9.02 -7.62
C ALA A 168 -6.22 -7.90 -6.88
N THR A 169 -5.25 -7.22 -7.54
CA THR A 169 -4.61 -6.02 -6.98
C THR A 169 -5.59 -4.88 -6.68
N LEU A 170 -6.76 -4.90 -7.34
CA LEU A 170 -7.83 -3.90 -7.16
C LEU A 170 -8.70 -4.15 -5.93
N ASP A 171 -8.52 -5.29 -5.26
CA ASP A 171 -9.20 -5.61 -4.00
C ASP A 171 -8.71 -4.68 -2.88
N MET A 172 -7.43 -4.31 -2.91
CA MET A 172 -6.78 -3.52 -1.85
C MET A 172 -6.48 -2.08 -2.25
N GLY A 173 -6.60 -1.72 -3.53
CA GLY A 173 -6.08 -0.45 -4.01
C GLY A 173 -6.55 -0.01 -5.39
N ALA A 174 -5.93 1.08 -5.87
CA ALA A 174 -6.10 1.53 -7.24
C ALA A 174 -5.05 0.88 -8.16
N ARG A 175 -5.26 0.97 -9.47
CA ARG A 175 -4.31 0.48 -10.49
C ARG A 175 -2.95 1.17 -10.43
N THR A 176 -2.93 2.43 -10.02
CA THR A 176 -1.74 3.29 -10.07
C THR A 176 -1.58 4.15 -8.82
N GLY A 177 -0.39 4.75 -8.68
CA GLY A 177 -0.03 5.62 -7.57
C GLY A 177 0.19 4.86 -6.25
N LEU A 178 0.26 5.58 -5.13
CA LEU A 178 0.57 5.00 -3.82
C LEU A 178 -0.42 3.90 -3.40
N SER A 179 -1.72 4.12 -3.63
CA SER A 179 -2.73 3.10 -3.32
C SER A 179 -2.55 1.80 -4.10
N SER A 180 -1.79 1.80 -5.20
CA SER A 180 -1.50 0.57 -5.93
C SER A 180 -0.56 -0.37 -5.19
N GLN A 181 0.18 0.06 -4.17
CA GLN A 181 1.08 -0.83 -3.44
C GLN A 181 0.41 -1.62 -2.31
N ALA A 182 -0.79 -1.22 -1.88
CA ALA A 182 -1.47 -1.82 -0.72
C ALA A 182 -1.65 -3.34 -0.86
N HIS A 183 -1.99 -3.84 -2.06
CA HIS A 183 -2.12 -5.28 -2.28
C HIS A 183 -0.82 -6.05 -2.01
N ALA A 184 0.35 -5.46 -2.24
CA ALA A 184 1.64 -6.12 -2.09
C ALA A 184 2.19 -6.00 -0.66
N HIS A 185 1.90 -4.91 0.02
CA HIS A 185 2.40 -4.62 1.38
C HIS A 185 1.52 -5.30 2.44
N TYR A 186 0.21 -5.39 2.18
CA TYR A 186 -0.73 -5.89 3.17
C TYR A 186 -0.67 -7.41 3.24
N GLN A 187 -0.88 -7.91 4.45
CA GLN A 187 -1.32 -9.27 4.68
C GLN A 187 -2.58 -9.23 5.54
N LEU A 188 -3.74 -9.34 4.88
CA LEU A 188 -5.01 -9.38 5.57
C LEU A 188 -5.08 -10.55 6.56
N TRP A 189 -5.83 -10.34 7.64
CA TRP A 189 -6.11 -11.32 8.67
C TRP A 189 -6.57 -12.66 8.04
N PRO A 190 -5.95 -13.80 8.39
CA PRO A 190 -6.07 -15.03 7.61
C PRO A 190 -7.34 -15.85 7.86
N GLY A 191 -8.20 -15.46 8.80
CA GLY A 191 -9.43 -16.20 9.08
C GLY A 191 -10.59 -15.84 8.14
N GLU A 192 -11.79 -16.32 8.48
CA GLU A 192 -12.99 -16.08 7.65
C GLU A 192 -13.40 -14.59 7.65
N ARG A 193 -13.37 -14.00 6.46
CA ARG A 193 -13.74 -12.61 6.21
C ARG A 193 -15.12 -12.51 5.55
N THR A 194 -15.75 -11.33 5.67
CA THR A 194 -17.11 -11.08 5.20
C THR A 194 -17.28 -9.65 4.68
N GLU A 195 -18.16 -9.48 3.70
CA GLU A 195 -18.58 -8.15 3.22
C GLU A 195 -19.60 -7.46 4.14
N SER A 196 -20.04 -8.12 5.23
CA SER A 196 -21.04 -7.55 6.13
C SER A 196 -20.48 -6.38 6.93
N ALA A 197 -20.95 -5.17 6.66
CA ALA A 197 -20.58 -3.97 7.42
C ALA A 197 -20.93 -4.06 8.93
N SER A 198 -21.75 -5.02 9.35
CA SER A 198 -22.06 -5.23 10.77
C SER A 198 -20.82 -5.63 11.58
N VAL A 199 -19.87 -6.36 10.98
CA VAL A 199 -18.68 -6.83 11.70
C VAL A 199 -17.71 -5.70 12.02
N LEU A 200 -17.78 -4.57 11.31
CA LEU A 200 -16.94 -3.40 11.59
C LEU A 200 -17.09 -2.86 13.02
N ARG A 201 -18.19 -3.17 13.72
CA ARG A 201 -18.44 -2.73 15.10
C ARG A 201 -17.78 -3.61 16.16
N THR A 202 -17.49 -4.86 15.85
CA THR A 202 -17.09 -5.87 16.84
C THR A 202 -15.83 -6.62 16.45
N GLU A 203 -15.69 -6.94 15.17
CA GLU A 203 -14.58 -7.70 14.57
C GLU A 203 -14.17 -7.09 13.21
N PRO A 204 -13.79 -5.80 13.17
CA PRO A 204 -13.47 -5.10 11.91
C PRO A 204 -12.38 -5.78 11.07
N TRP A 205 -11.45 -6.51 11.68
CA TRP A 205 -10.45 -7.31 10.96
C TRP A 205 -11.04 -8.43 10.09
N ARG A 206 -12.30 -8.82 10.32
CA ARG A 206 -13.05 -9.76 9.46
C ARG A 206 -13.71 -9.08 8.27
N PHE A 207 -13.79 -7.75 8.24
CA PHE A 207 -14.40 -7.06 7.11
C PHE A 207 -13.47 -7.09 5.90
N SER A 208 -13.96 -7.59 4.77
CA SER A 208 -13.30 -7.38 3.48
C SER A 208 -14.31 -7.36 2.35
N ARG A 209 -13.99 -6.61 1.29
CA ARG A 209 -14.76 -6.53 0.06
C ARG A 209 -13.83 -6.59 -1.16
N PRO A 210 -13.87 -7.67 -1.95
CA PRO A 210 -14.73 -8.85 -1.74
C PRO A 210 -14.33 -9.66 -0.48
N SER A 211 -15.17 -10.59 -0.02
CA SER A 211 -14.87 -11.43 1.16
C SER A 211 -13.58 -12.26 0.99
N ASP A 212 -13.20 -12.53 -0.25
CA ASP A 212 -11.98 -13.23 -0.65
C ASP A 212 -10.86 -12.28 -1.11
N ALA A 213 -10.93 -10.98 -0.75
CA ALA A 213 -9.93 -9.97 -1.12
C ALA A 213 -8.48 -10.46 -0.98
N HIS A 214 -7.68 -10.29 -2.04
CA HIS A 214 -6.32 -10.79 -2.07
C HIS A 214 -5.33 -9.75 -1.55
N SER A 215 -4.35 -10.23 -0.78
CA SER A 215 -3.21 -9.46 -0.29
C SER A 215 -1.99 -10.37 -0.32
N PHE A 216 -0.86 -9.86 -0.80
CA PHE A 216 0.29 -10.64 -1.23
C PHE A 216 1.51 -10.47 -0.31
N GLY A 217 1.39 -9.80 0.84
CA GLY A 217 2.50 -9.58 1.77
C GLY A 217 3.21 -10.87 2.18
N ALA A 218 2.47 -11.94 2.49
CA ALA A 218 3.07 -13.24 2.79
C ALA A 218 3.73 -13.90 1.56
N ASP A 219 3.14 -13.74 0.37
CA ASP A 219 3.69 -14.27 -0.87
C ASP A 219 4.99 -13.58 -1.29
N PHE A 220 5.10 -12.27 -1.05
CA PHE A 220 6.32 -11.51 -1.31
C PHE A 220 7.39 -11.79 -0.25
N ALA A 221 7.04 -11.82 1.03
CA ALA A 221 7.97 -12.23 2.09
C ALA A 221 8.58 -13.61 1.78
N GLN A 222 7.76 -14.56 1.34
CA GLN A 222 8.24 -15.87 0.92
C GLN A 222 9.06 -15.86 -0.36
N SER A 223 8.61 -15.15 -1.40
CA SER A 223 9.34 -15.05 -2.65
C SER A 223 10.75 -14.49 -2.45
N TYR A 224 10.89 -13.47 -1.60
CA TYR A 224 12.21 -12.92 -1.28
C TYR A 224 13.03 -13.81 -0.35
N THR A 225 12.37 -14.57 0.54
CA THR A 225 13.03 -15.62 1.32
C THR A 225 13.65 -16.69 0.41
N ASP A 226 12.91 -17.12 -0.62
CA ASP A 226 13.39 -18.11 -1.58
C ASP A 226 14.55 -17.56 -2.42
N LEU A 227 14.44 -16.33 -2.92
CA LEU A 227 15.51 -15.67 -3.68
C LEU A 227 16.76 -15.45 -2.84
N ALA A 228 16.62 -15.12 -1.55
CA ALA A 228 17.75 -15.01 -0.63
C ALA A 228 18.47 -16.36 -0.47
N ALA A 229 17.72 -17.45 -0.29
CA ALA A 229 18.29 -18.79 -0.16
C ALA A 229 18.96 -19.26 -1.46
N ILE A 230 18.35 -19.00 -2.63
CA ILE A 230 18.99 -19.31 -3.93
C ILE A 230 20.28 -18.51 -4.10
N ALA A 231 20.27 -17.20 -3.79
CA ALA A 231 21.47 -16.37 -3.85
C ALA A 231 22.59 -16.87 -2.92
N ALA A 232 22.25 -17.33 -1.71
CA ALA A 232 23.23 -17.86 -0.75
C ALA A 232 23.96 -19.12 -1.23
N HIS A 233 23.34 -19.90 -2.12
CA HIS A 233 23.93 -21.11 -2.73
C HIS A 233 24.60 -20.84 -4.07
N TRP A 234 24.53 -19.61 -4.59
CA TRP A 234 25.16 -19.27 -5.85
C TRP A 234 26.67 -19.11 -5.69
N ASP A 235 27.47 -19.94 -6.37
CA ASP A 235 28.93 -19.88 -6.33
C ASP A 235 29.46 -18.68 -7.13
N HIS A 236 29.33 -17.49 -6.55
CA HIS A 236 29.76 -16.23 -7.17
C HIS A 236 30.11 -15.17 -6.10
N PRO A 237 31.13 -14.31 -6.32
CA PRO A 237 31.51 -13.26 -5.34
C PRO A 237 30.39 -12.26 -4.98
N ALA A 238 29.39 -12.11 -5.86
CA ALA A 238 28.22 -11.25 -5.65
C ALA A 238 27.11 -11.89 -4.79
N ALA A 239 27.19 -13.19 -4.50
CA ALA A 239 26.15 -13.93 -3.80
C ALA A 239 25.78 -13.33 -2.43
N PRO A 240 26.72 -12.96 -1.55
CA PRO A 240 26.36 -12.41 -0.24
C PRO A 240 25.62 -11.07 -0.34
N TRP A 241 25.92 -10.26 -1.36
CA TRP A 241 25.22 -8.99 -1.58
C TRP A 241 23.77 -9.24 -1.98
N LEU A 242 23.53 -10.16 -2.92
CA LEU A 242 22.18 -10.52 -3.37
C LEU A 242 21.38 -11.23 -2.28
N GLU A 243 22.00 -12.11 -1.50
CA GLU A 243 21.37 -12.74 -0.35
C GLU A 243 20.84 -11.67 0.63
N LEU A 244 21.66 -10.67 0.97
CA LEU A 244 21.25 -9.59 1.88
C LEU A 244 20.21 -8.66 1.25
N ALA A 245 20.33 -8.36 -0.05
CA ALA A 245 19.33 -7.59 -0.79
C ALA A 245 17.94 -8.25 -0.72
N TRP A 246 17.87 -9.55 -0.98
CA TRP A 246 16.62 -10.31 -0.90
C TRP A 246 16.15 -10.51 0.54
N THR A 247 17.06 -10.69 1.49
CA THR A 247 16.72 -10.75 2.91
C THR A 247 16.09 -9.44 3.38
N GLY A 248 16.64 -8.29 3.01
CA GLY A 248 16.06 -6.99 3.33
C GLY A 248 14.66 -6.83 2.73
N ALA A 249 14.47 -7.21 1.47
CA ALA A 249 13.15 -7.20 0.85
C ALA A 249 12.16 -8.15 1.56
N ALA A 250 12.58 -9.31 2.06
CA ALA A 250 11.75 -10.17 2.88
C ALA A 250 11.38 -9.51 4.21
N TYR A 251 12.34 -8.83 4.86
CA TYR A 251 12.09 -8.08 6.08
C TYR A 251 11.10 -6.96 5.87
N HIS A 252 11.19 -6.20 4.79
CA HIS A 252 10.23 -5.15 4.47
C HIS A 252 8.78 -5.64 4.62
N HIS A 253 8.43 -6.77 3.98
CA HIS A 253 7.07 -7.33 4.05
C HIS A 253 6.70 -7.90 5.43
N ILE A 254 7.68 -8.43 6.18
CA ILE A 254 7.49 -8.84 7.58
C ILE A 254 7.19 -7.61 8.45
N GLN A 255 7.93 -6.52 8.26
CA GLN A 255 7.79 -5.27 9.00
C GLN A 255 6.45 -4.59 8.70
N ASP A 256 6.06 -4.52 7.42
CA ASP A 256 4.74 -4.05 7.00
C ASP A 256 3.63 -4.85 7.65
N THR A 257 3.69 -6.17 7.61
CA THR A 257 2.65 -6.98 8.24
C THR A 257 2.62 -6.83 9.77
N ALA A 258 3.75 -6.50 10.38
CA ALA A 258 3.83 -6.19 11.80
C ALA A 258 3.28 -4.78 12.14
N ASN A 259 3.30 -3.86 11.17
CA ASN A 259 2.48 -2.66 11.22
C ASN A 259 1.01 -3.10 11.07
N THR A 260 0.32 -3.15 12.21
CA THR A 260 -1.01 -3.74 12.31
C THR A 260 -2.05 -3.09 11.39
N LEU A 261 -1.81 -1.86 10.91
CA LEU A 261 -2.64 -1.20 9.90
C LEU A 261 -2.69 -1.94 8.56
N HIS A 262 -1.66 -2.73 8.23
CA HIS A 262 -1.57 -3.52 7.00
C HIS A 262 -2.24 -4.90 7.10
N THR A 263 -2.92 -5.19 8.22
CA THR A 263 -3.50 -6.53 8.49
C THR A 263 -5.00 -6.63 8.24
N LEU A 264 -5.61 -5.56 7.74
CA LEU A 264 -7.06 -5.45 7.57
C LEU A 264 -7.39 -4.47 6.44
N GLN A 265 -8.57 -4.62 5.83
CA GLN A 265 -8.96 -3.78 4.70
C GLN A 265 -9.64 -2.47 5.13
N VAL A 266 -10.43 -2.51 6.20
CA VAL A 266 -11.11 -1.34 6.77
C VAL A 266 -10.97 -1.34 8.28
N GLY A 267 -10.38 -0.27 8.80
CA GLY A 267 -9.95 -0.16 10.20
C GLY A 267 -11.00 0.15 11.24
N SER A 268 -12.03 0.90 10.87
CA SER A 268 -12.92 1.49 11.84
C SER A 268 -14.33 1.61 11.30
N PHE A 269 -15.32 1.31 12.15
CA PHE A 269 -16.72 1.58 11.85
C PHE A 269 -16.98 3.07 11.65
N ASP A 270 -16.24 3.94 12.34
CA ASP A 270 -16.42 5.39 12.22
C ASP A 270 -16.06 5.89 10.82
N TYR A 271 -15.12 5.25 10.13
CA TYR A 271 -14.82 5.56 8.72
C TYR A 271 -16.02 5.26 7.83
N PHE A 272 -16.69 4.14 8.05
CA PHE A 272 -17.89 3.77 7.29
C PHE A 272 -19.04 4.74 7.52
N VAL A 273 -19.27 5.15 8.77
CA VAL A 273 -20.29 6.15 9.13
C VAL A 273 -19.97 7.51 8.51
N ALA A 274 -18.71 7.96 8.62
CA ALA A 274 -18.26 9.22 8.04
C ALA A 274 -18.38 9.22 6.52
N ALA A 275 -17.97 8.14 5.86
CA ALA A 275 -18.08 7.99 4.41
C ALA A 275 -19.54 8.02 3.95
N THR A 276 -20.43 7.31 4.66
CA THR A 276 -21.87 7.29 4.37
C THR A 276 -22.49 8.67 4.54
N ARG A 277 -22.15 9.38 5.62
CA ARG A 277 -22.62 10.75 5.85
C ARG A 277 -22.13 11.70 4.77
N ALA A 278 -20.86 11.60 4.38
CA ALA A 278 -20.28 12.43 3.32
C ALA A 278 -20.94 12.14 1.96
N GLN A 279 -21.22 10.87 1.64
CA GLN A 279 -21.94 10.51 0.43
C GLN A 279 -23.35 11.13 0.42
N LEU A 280 -24.12 10.95 1.50
CA LEU A 280 -25.48 11.50 1.60
C LEU A 280 -25.50 13.02 1.45
N LEU A 281 -24.55 13.72 2.08
CA LEU A 281 -24.40 15.16 1.92
C LEU A 281 -24.03 15.54 0.48
N GLY A 282 -23.07 14.84 -0.13
CA GLY A 282 -22.65 15.07 -1.52
C GLY A 282 -23.79 14.85 -2.51
N ASP A 283 -24.59 13.80 -2.30
CA ASP A 283 -25.78 13.50 -3.09
C ASP A 283 -26.86 14.59 -2.94
N LEU A 284 -27.04 15.14 -1.74
CA LEU A 284 -27.94 16.28 -1.53
C LEU A 284 -27.43 17.54 -2.25
N TRP A 285 -26.14 17.86 -2.14
CA TRP A 285 -25.54 19.05 -2.77
C TRP A 285 -25.54 18.98 -4.30
N THR A 286 -25.33 17.79 -4.85
CA THR A 286 -25.37 17.57 -6.30
C THR A 286 -26.79 17.32 -6.83
N LEU A 287 -27.80 17.29 -5.96
CA LEU A 287 -29.17 16.87 -6.30
C LEU A 287 -29.19 15.52 -7.03
N GLY A 288 -28.44 14.55 -6.51
CA GLY A 288 -28.31 13.20 -7.07
C GLY A 288 -27.59 13.17 -8.42
N GLY A 289 -26.66 14.08 -8.64
CA GLY A 289 -25.85 14.17 -9.86
C GLY A 289 -26.28 15.24 -10.87
N LEU A 290 -27.39 15.96 -10.62
CA LEU A 290 -27.89 17.00 -11.51
C LEU A 290 -27.00 18.25 -11.55
N LEU A 291 -26.40 18.64 -10.42
CA LEU A 291 -25.58 19.84 -10.28
C LEU A 291 -24.06 19.56 -10.30
N GLY A 292 -23.65 18.33 -10.59
CA GLY A 292 -22.25 17.92 -10.63
C GLY A 292 -22.08 16.41 -10.40
N PRO A 293 -20.86 15.87 -10.60
CA PRO A 293 -20.61 14.45 -10.44
C PRO A 293 -20.84 13.99 -9.00
N ARG A 294 -21.48 12.83 -8.84
CA ARG A 294 -21.66 12.20 -7.52
C ARG A 294 -20.34 11.61 -7.05
N GLN A 295 -20.11 11.67 -5.75
CA GLN A 295 -19.04 10.90 -5.12
C GLN A 295 -19.61 9.57 -4.63
N ASN A 296 -19.01 8.45 -5.04
CA ASN A 296 -19.45 7.15 -4.55
C ASN A 296 -18.82 6.85 -3.17
N LEU A 297 -19.50 6.00 -2.39
CA LEU A 297 -19.08 5.60 -1.06
C LEU A 297 -17.66 5.02 -1.02
N ARG A 298 -17.30 4.22 -2.05
CA ARG A 298 -16.01 3.55 -2.14
C ARG A 298 -14.87 4.57 -2.22
N ASP A 299 -14.98 5.58 -3.09
CA ASP A 299 -13.94 6.59 -3.26
C ASP A 299 -13.79 7.48 -2.02
N ILE A 300 -14.91 7.79 -1.35
CA ILE A 300 -14.88 8.53 -0.09
C ILE A 300 -14.20 7.67 1.00
N GLY A 301 -14.59 6.40 1.11
CA GLY A 301 -14.02 5.45 2.08
C GLY A 301 -12.53 5.23 1.88
N ILE A 302 -12.09 4.97 0.63
CA ILE A 302 -10.67 4.81 0.28
C ILE A 302 -9.88 6.07 0.67
N ARG A 303 -10.41 7.27 0.43
CA ARG A 303 -9.74 8.51 0.84
C ARG A 303 -9.63 8.63 2.35
N LEU A 304 -10.70 8.38 3.10
CA LEU A 304 -10.67 8.42 4.57
C LEU A 304 -9.67 7.41 5.14
N LEU A 305 -9.72 6.18 4.64
CA LEU A 305 -8.80 5.11 5.03
C LEU A 305 -7.36 5.53 4.76
N ARG A 306 -7.06 5.96 3.53
CA ARG A 306 -5.72 6.42 3.14
C ARG A 306 -5.24 7.56 4.03
N ASP A 307 -6.05 8.61 4.20
CA ASP A 307 -5.62 9.81 4.95
C ASP A 307 -5.33 9.46 6.43
N HIS A 308 -6.14 8.60 7.07
CA HIS A 308 -5.89 8.17 8.46
C HIS A 308 -4.76 7.15 8.57
N HIS A 309 -4.57 6.31 7.55
CA HIS A 309 -3.45 5.39 7.46
C HIS A 309 -2.13 6.14 7.44
N ILE A 310 -1.99 7.10 6.51
CA ILE A 310 -0.81 7.97 6.41
C ILE A 310 -0.59 8.74 7.70
N PHE A 311 -1.66 9.29 8.29
CA PHE A 311 -1.56 10.01 9.56
C PHE A 311 -1.00 9.13 10.68
N ALA A 312 -1.49 7.89 10.82
CA ALA A 312 -1.01 6.98 11.85
C ALA A 312 0.46 6.56 11.61
N GLU A 313 0.82 6.21 10.37
CA GLU A 313 2.19 5.82 10.02
C GLU A 313 3.19 6.97 10.21
N GLU A 314 2.86 8.17 9.76
CA GLU A 314 3.76 9.33 9.85
C GLU A 314 3.85 9.89 11.27
N LEU A 315 2.76 9.83 12.05
CA LEU A 315 2.82 10.18 13.46
C LEU A 315 3.77 9.24 14.24
N TRP A 316 3.75 7.94 13.92
CA TRP A 316 4.71 6.98 14.46
C TRP A 316 6.13 7.23 13.95
N ALA A 317 6.31 7.38 12.64
CA ALA A 317 7.62 7.57 12.02
C ALA A 317 8.30 8.86 12.51
N GLU A 318 7.56 9.94 12.71
CA GLU A 318 8.08 11.16 13.31
C GLU A 318 8.64 10.89 14.71
N ARG A 319 7.93 10.09 15.53
CA ARG A 319 8.41 9.75 16.87
C ARG A 319 9.67 8.87 16.82
N VAL A 320 9.71 7.86 15.95
CA VAL A 320 10.91 7.02 15.75
C VAL A 320 12.11 7.87 15.34
N ARG A 321 11.95 8.79 14.37
CA ARG A 321 13.01 9.71 13.94
C ARG A 321 13.56 10.54 15.10
N GLN A 322 12.69 11.03 15.98
CA GLN A 322 13.09 11.82 17.15
C GLN A 322 13.93 11.00 18.13
N GLU A 323 13.49 9.79 18.46
CA GLU A 323 14.22 8.90 19.38
C GLU A 323 15.57 8.46 18.79
N VAL A 324 15.60 8.03 17.52
CA VAL A 324 16.84 7.57 16.85
C VAL A 324 17.88 8.68 16.72
N ALA A 325 17.45 9.93 16.47
CA ALA A 325 18.36 11.07 16.38
C ALA A 325 18.98 11.50 17.73
N GLY A 326 18.65 10.82 18.83
CA GLY A 326 19.03 11.25 20.18
C GLY A 326 18.40 12.59 20.56
N HIS A 327 17.38 13.04 19.80
CA HIS A 327 16.55 14.16 20.17
C HIS A 327 15.60 13.69 21.27
N HIS A 328 16.14 13.56 22.48
CA HIS A 328 15.39 13.87 23.68
C HIS A 328 15.14 15.39 23.64
N VAL A 329 14.29 15.85 22.72
CA VAL A 329 13.54 17.08 22.97
C VAL A 329 12.93 16.80 24.34
N ALA A 330 13.32 17.58 25.35
CA ALA A 330 12.75 17.44 26.68
C ALA A 330 11.25 17.28 26.44
N PRO A 331 10.65 16.12 26.79
CA PRO A 331 9.26 15.91 26.48
C PRO A 331 8.55 17.13 27.02
N GLU A 332 7.84 17.85 26.15
CA GLU A 332 6.80 18.75 26.64
C GLU A 332 6.08 17.95 27.72
N PRO A 333 5.87 18.46 28.95
CA PRO A 333 5.71 17.67 30.18
C PRO A 333 4.73 16.48 30.18
N ASN A 334 3.96 16.27 29.12
CA ASN A 334 2.97 15.23 28.92
C ASN A 334 3.07 14.48 27.56
N GLU A 335 4.21 14.54 26.84
CA GLU A 335 4.41 13.67 25.66
C GLU A 335 4.79 12.25 26.12
N ALA A 336 4.05 11.24 25.64
CA ALA A 336 4.31 9.84 25.91
C ALA A 336 5.78 9.50 25.58
N VAL A 337 6.53 9.06 26.58
CA VAL A 337 7.93 8.65 26.39
C VAL A 337 7.93 7.31 25.67
N LEU A 338 8.34 7.31 24.41
CA LEU A 338 8.49 6.09 23.63
C LEU A 338 9.91 5.54 23.81
N PHE A 339 10.04 4.41 24.49
CA PHE A 339 11.30 3.67 24.54
C PHE A 339 11.33 2.63 23.42
N LEU A 340 12.34 2.69 22.54
CA LEU A 340 12.49 1.75 21.43
C LEU A 340 13.20 0.45 21.82
N ASP A 341 13.75 0.34 23.03
CA ASP A 341 14.44 -0.84 23.58
C ASP A 341 13.68 -2.17 23.35
N PRO A 342 12.33 -2.24 23.49
CA PRO A 342 11.60 -3.48 23.28
C PRO A 342 11.80 -4.09 21.88
N ILE A 343 12.10 -3.29 20.85
CA ILE A 343 12.34 -3.77 19.48
C ILE A 343 13.53 -4.75 19.41
N GLY A 344 14.56 -4.51 20.23
CA GLY A 344 15.74 -5.38 20.34
C GLY A 344 15.48 -6.69 21.08
N THR A 345 14.32 -6.86 21.72
CA THR A 345 14.00 -8.00 22.57
C THR A 345 12.87 -8.85 22.02
N ASP A 346 12.88 -10.16 22.30
CA ASP A 346 11.82 -11.06 21.85
C ASP A 346 10.56 -10.92 22.70
N ASP A 347 9.41 -10.76 22.04
CA ASP A 347 8.12 -11.06 22.65
C ASP A 347 8.01 -12.59 22.78
N SER A 348 8.22 -13.11 23.99
CA SER A 348 8.28 -14.57 24.24
C SER A 348 6.97 -15.28 23.93
N ALA A 349 5.82 -14.63 24.18
CA ALA A 349 4.52 -15.24 23.91
C ALA A 349 4.26 -15.32 22.40
N PHE A 350 4.66 -14.28 21.67
CA PHE A 350 4.59 -14.26 20.22
C PHE A 350 5.59 -15.23 19.57
N LEU A 351 6.83 -15.27 20.06
CA LEU A 351 7.85 -16.20 19.58
C LEU A 351 7.37 -17.65 19.66
N GLY A 352 6.74 -18.05 20.78
CA GLY A 352 6.17 -19.39 20.91
C GLY A 352 5.10 -19.72 19.86
N ARG A 353 4.31 -18.72 19.42
CA ARG A 353 3.34 -18.90 18.32
C ARG A 353 4.03 -19.06 16.97
N LEU A 354 5.07 -18.27 16.71
CA LEU A 354 5.86 -18.36 15.49
C LEU A 354 6.59 -19.69 15.38
N GLU A 355 7.26 -20.11 16.45
CA GLU A 355 7.94 -21.40 16.51
C GLU A 355 6.95 -22.54 16.30
N LYS A 356 5.78 -22.49 16.93
CA LYS A 356 4.73 -23.48 16.64
C LYS A 356 4.30 -23.48 15.16
N ALA A 357 4.10 -22.30 14.56
CA ALA A 357 3.69 -22.24 13.16
C ALA A 357 4.76 -22.73 12.18
N THR A 358 6.05 -22.54 12.52
CA THR A 358 7.20 -22.78 11.63
C THR A 358 7.98 -24.05 11.92
N LEU A 359 7.82 -24.67 13.09
CA LEU A 359 8.63 -25.79 13.59
C LEU A 359 7.82 -27.01 14.10
N ASP A 360 6.49 -26.92 14.23
CA ASP A 360 5.69 -28.01 14.82
C ASP A 360 5.50 -29.17 13.82
N GLY A 361 5.83 -30.40 14.24
CA GLY A 361 5.60 -31.63 13.48
C GLY A 361 6.81 -32.39 12.91
N ALA A 362 8.00 -32.33 13.54
CA ALA A 362 9.23 -33.03 13.10
C ALA A 362 9.69 -32.73 11.65
N GLN A 363 9.02 -31.77 10.99
CA GLN A 363 9.36 -31.25 9.67
C GLN A 363 10.33 -30.09 9.88
N ARG A 364 11.54 -30.24 9.35
CA ARG A 364 12.60 -29.23 9.42
C ARG A 364 12.09 -27.92 8.79
N ALA A 365 12.77 -26.81 9.13
CA ALA A 365 12.74 -25.56 8.36
C ALA A 365 12.88 -25.80 6.83
N SER A 366 13.39 -26.96 6.42
CA SER A 366 13.47 -27.51 5.07
C SER A 366 12.17 -27.58 4.26
N GLN A 367 10.97 -27.43 4.86
CA GLN A 367 9.74 -27.24 4.06
C GLN A 367 9.67 -25.83 3.45
N GLY A 368 10.40 -24.89 4.05
CA GLY A 368 10.87 -23.64 3.46
C GLY A 368 9.83 -22.57 3.13
N ASP A 369 8.59 -22.69 3.62
CA ASP A 369 7.55 -21.65 3.52
C ASP A 369 7.51 -20.73 4.78
N PHE A 370 8.64 -20.59 5.49
CA PHE A 370 8.66 -19.90 6.77
C PHE A 370 8.45 -18.38 6.67
N GLY A 371 8.87 -17.74 5.57
CA GLY A 371 8.56 -16.32 5.32
C GLY A 371 7.05 -16.09 5.27
N ARG A 372 6.33 -16.93 4.52
CA ARG A 372 4.87 -16.93 4.43
C ARG A 372 4.22 -17.13 5.80
N ARG A 373 4.65 -18.14 6.55
CA ARG A 373 4.08 -18.51 7.86
C ARG A 373 4.28 -17.43 8.92
N ILE A 374 5.47 -16.85 8.99
CA ILE A 374 5.77 -15.73 9.90
C ILE A 374 4.78 -14.58 9.63
N THR A 375 4.62 -14.22 8.36
CA THR A 375 3.73 -13.14 7.93
C THR A 375 2.25 -13.44 8.25
N PHE A 376 1.78 -14.67 8.05
CA PHE A 376 0.42 -15.05 8.47
C PHE A 376 0.19 -14.97 9.97
N VAL A 377 1.16 -15.38 10.79
CA VAL A 377 1.05 -15.29 12.25
C VAL A 377 1.05 -13.84 12.72
N LEU A 378 1.89 -12.98 12.11
CA LEU A 378 1.86 -11.54 12.36
C LEU A 378 0.48 -10.96 12.05
N ALA A 379 -0.07 -11.24 10.86
CA ALA A 379 -1.40 -10.77 10.47
C ALA A 379 -2.51 -11.29 11.40
N ALA A 380 -2.43 -12.54 11.84
CA ALA A 380 -3.41 -13.14 12.74
C ALA A 380 -3.46 -12.44 14.10
N VAL A 381 -2.31 -12.06 14.65
CA VAL A 381 -2.23 -11.33 15.93
C VAL A 381 -2.48 -9.83 15.73
N GLY A 382 -2.04 -9.27 14.60
CA GLY A 382 -2.14 -7.86 14.27
C GLY A 382 -3.54 -7.39 13.92
N GLY A 383 -4.38 -8.24 13.31
CA GLY A 383 -5.75 -7.86 12.87
C GLY A 383 -6.57 -7.12 13.93
N PRO A 384 -6.79 -7.71 15.12
CA PRO A 384 -7.53 -7.05 16.20
C PRO A 384 -6.89 -5.75 16.70
N GLU A 385 -5.57 -5.67 16.76
CA GLU A 385 -4.87 -4.47 17.20
C GLU A 385 -4.88 -3.37 16.14
N GLY A 386 -4.81 -3.72 14.85
CA GLY A 386 -4.85 -2.74 13.76
C GLY A 386 -6.17 -1.98 13.73
N ALA A 387 -7.27 -2.65 14.10
CA ALA A 387 -8.55 -1.99 14.30
C ALA A 387 -8.50 -0.96 15.45
N GLN A 388 -7.87 -1.31 16.57
CA GLN A 388 -7.68 -0.39 17.69
C GLN A 388 -6.82 0.81 17.28
N VAL A 389 -5.75 0.59 16.51
CA VAL A 389 -4.91 1.67 15.98
C VAL A 389 -5.73 2.60 15.09
N TYR A 390 -6.57 2.08 14.19
CA TYR A 390 -7.43 2.94 13.35
C TYR A 390 -8.48 3.71 14.16
N ASP A 391 -9.09 3.10 15.17
CA ASP A 391 -10.01 3.76 16.09
C ASP A 391 -9.32 4.87 16.88
N GLN A 392 -8.09 4.64 17.36
CA GLN A 392 -7.29 5.66 18.04
C GLN A 392 -6.85 6.76 17.10
N ALA A 393 -6.37 6.42 15.89
CA ALA A 393 -6.02 7.39 14.86
C ALA A 393 -7.21 8.29 14.52
N TRP A 394 -8.42 7.71 14.42
CA TRP A 394 -9.64 8.50 14.28
C TRP A 394 -9.87 9.41 15.48
N ARG A 395 -9.77 8.92 16.71
CA ARG A 395 -10.02 9.73 17.91
C ARG A 395 -8.97 10.85 18.11
N LEU A 396 -7.72 10.61 17.73
CA LEU A 396 -6.62 11.58 17.74
C LEU A 396 -6.71 12.60 16.60
N ALA A 397 -7.32 12.22 15.48
CA ALA A 397 -7.42 13.06 14.29
C ALA A 397 -8.24 14.33 14.51
N SER A 398 -7.72 15.44 14.01
CA SER A 398 -8.40 16.74 13.96
C SER A 398 -9.65 16.68 13.08
N THR A 399 -10.55 17.65 13.27
CA THR A 399 -11.71 17.81 12.39
C THR A 399 -11.31 18.01 10.92
N ALA A 400 -10.14 18.62 10.65
CA ALA A 400 -9.66 18.82 9.30
C ALA A 400 -9.43 17.46 8.60
N LEU A 401 -8.74 16.53 9.26
CA LEU A 401 -8.48 15.17 8.74
C LEU A 401 -9.77 14.37 8.56
N LYS A 402 -10.70 14.48 9.53
CA LYS A 402 -12.02 13.80 9.48
C LYS A 402 -12.94 14.31 8.36
N THR A 403 -12.67 15.49 7.80
CA THR A 403 -13.55 16.17 6.83
C THR A 403 -12.88 16.49 5.49
N THR A 404 -11.64 16.06 5.25
CA THR A 404 -10.91 16.23 3.98
C THR A 404 -11.69 15.71 2.77
N THR A 405 -12.65 14.80 2.98
CA THR A 405 -13.58 14.31 1.95
C THR A 405 -14.38 15.42 1.25
N ASN A 406 -14.66 16.53 1.93
CA ASN A 406 -15.54 17.59 1.42
C ASN A 406 -14.80 18.78 0.81
N GLN A 407 -13.49 18.92 1.04
CA GLN A 407 -12.79 20.19 0.74
C GLN A 407 -12.20 20.30 -0.66
N ARG A 408 -12.04 19.19 -1.40
CA ARG A 408 -11.43 19.26 -2.75
C ARG A 408 -12.39 19.65 -3.87
N THR A 409 -13.71 19.62 -3.67
CA THR A 409 -14.68 19.88 -4.76
C THR A 409 -15.47 21.17 -4.63
N THR A 410 -15.48 21.86 -3.47
CA THR A 410 -16.39 23.01 -3.29
C THR A 410 -15.84 24.12 -2.39
N SER A 411 -14.80 24.83 -2.81
CA SER A 411 -14.71 26.31 -2.67
C SER A 411 -13.30 26.83 -2.94
N PRO A 412 -13.11 27.73 -3.90
CA PRO A 412 -11.92 28.56 -3.98
C PRO A 412 -12.01 29.64 -2.89
N LYS A 413 -11.81 29.28 -1.62
CA LYS A 413 -11.50 30.29 -0.60
C LYS A 413 -10.08 30.78 -0.86
N ARG A 414 -9.99 31.73 -1.80
CA ARG A 414 -8.80 32.54 -2.12
C ARG A 414 -8.23 33.09 -0.81
N ASN A 415 -6.93 32.88 -0.59
CA ASN A 415 -6.05 33.54 0.41
C ASN A 415 -5.71 32.78 1.70
N ARG A 416 -5.96 31.47 1.84
CA ARG A 416 -5.23 30.68 2.85
C ARG A 416 -4.26 29.74 2.15
N PRO A 417 -2.99 29.65 2.61
CA PRO A 417 -2.11 28.59 2.14
C PRO A 417 -2.79 27.24 2.40
N PRO A 418 -2.60 26.25 1.51
CA PRO A 418 -3.06 24.89 1.80
C PRO A 418 -2.42 24.41 3.11
N PRO A 419 -3.12 23.58 3.91
CA PRO A 419 -2.48 22.94 5.05
C PRO A 419 -1.25 22.14 4.59
N PRO A 420 -0.25 21.94 5.46
CA PRO A 420 0.89 21.06 5.16
C PRO A 420 0.39 19.66 4.81
N SER A 421 1.17 18.89 4.06
CA SER A 421 0.80 17.50 3.82
C SER A 421 0.85 16.69 5.13
N ILE A 422 0.15 15.55 5.19
CA ILE A 422 0.16 14.71 6.39
C ILE A 422 1.57 14.16 6.61
N GLU A 423 2.27 13.89 5.53
CA GLU A 423 3.64 13.39 5.47
C GLU A 423 4.67 14.40 5.98
N GLU A 424 4.43 15.70 5.75
CA GLU A 424 5.34 16.77 6.18
C GLU A 424 5.15 17.11 7.66
N GLU A 425 3.90 17.21 8.13
CA GLU A 425 3.58 17.64 9.50
C GLU A 425 2.39 16.84 10.07
N PRO A 426 2.55 15.55 10.42
CA PRO A 426 1.44 14.71 10.89
C PRO A 426 0.82 15.28 12.18
N LYS A 427 1.63 15.90 13.07
CA LYS A 427 1.14 16.60 14.27
C LYS A 427 0.19 17.76 14.00
N HIS A 428 0.22 18.38 12.80
CA HIS A 428 -0.76 19.39 12.40
C HIS A 428 -2.19 18.83 12.42
N TYR A 429 -2.31 17.52 12.23
CA TYR A 429 -3.58 16.82 12.15
C TYR A 429 -4.01 16.19 13.48
N LEU A 430 -3.33 16.47 14.59
CA LEU A 430 -3.82 16.15 15.95
C LEU A 430 -4.90 17.15 16.40
N HIS A 431 -5.68 16.80 17.42
CA HIS A 431 -6.55 17.77 18.09
C HIS A 431 -5.73 18.97 18.61
N PRO A 432 -6.27 20.21 18.51
CA PRO A 432 -5.56 21.39 19.00
C PRO A 432 -5.44 21.36 20.52
N LYS A 433 -4.29 21.82 21.03
CA LYS A 433 -4.01 21.97 22.48
C LYS A 433 -4.92 23.04 23.12
N PRO A 434 -5.12 23.01 24.46
CA PRO A 434 -4.58 22.04 25.42
C PRO A 434 -5.28 20.68 25.34
N TRP A 435 -4.52 19.61 25.61
CA TRP A 435 -5.05 18.26 25.67
C TRP A 435 -5.58 17.93 27.07
N THR A 436 -6.60 17.08 27.12
CA THR A 436 -7.08 16.49 28.38
C THR A 436 -6.20 15.30 28.73
N ALA A 437 -6.20 14.89 30.01
CA ALA A 437 -5.52 13.66 30.43
C ALA A 437 -6.01 12.41 29.67
N GLU A 438 -7.30 12.39 29.28
CA GLU A 438 -7.86 11.32 28.43
C GLU A 438 -7.23 11.30 27.04
N TYR A 439 -7.00 12.47 26.43
CA TYR A 439 -6.37 12.56 25.13
C TYR A 439 -4.88 12.16 25.17
N GLU A 440 -4.18 12.54 26.24
CA GLU A 440 -2.79 12.13 26.47
C GLU A 440 -2.68 10.62 26.66
N ALA A 441 -3.59 10.02 27.43
CA ALA A 441 -3.67 8.57 27.60
C ALA A 441 -3.94 7.85 26.26
N LEU A 442 -4.84 8.39 25.44
CA LEU A 442 -5.13 7.86 24.10
C LEU A 442 -3.90 7.89 23.19
N LEU A 443 -3.13 8.98 23.23
CA LEU A 443 -1.91 9.12 22.44
C LEU A 443 -0.82 8.15 22.92
N SER A 444 -0.70 7.93 24.24
CA SER A 444 0.21 6.93 24.80
C SER A 444 -0.17 5.52 24.35
N GLU A 445 -1.45 5.16 24.46
CA GLU A 445 -1.96 3.84 24.05
C GLU A 445 -1.73 3.58 22.55
N PHE A 446 -1.87 4.61 21.70
CA PHE A 446 -1.53 4.54 20.28
C PHE A 446 -0.06 4.18 20.04
N TYR A 447 0.86 4.87 20.72
CA TYR A 447 2.28 4.58 20.59
C TYR A 447 2.65 3.20 21.15
N GLU A 448 2.02 2.77 22.24
CA GLU A 448 2.22 1.43 22.80
C GLU A 448 1.77 0.32 21.84
N LEU A 449 0.62 0.49 21.18
CA LEU A 449 0.12 -0.45 20.17
C LEU A 449 1.10 -0.57 18.99
N GLN A 450 1.59 0.55 18.47
CA GLN A 450 2.57 0.57 17.40
C GLN A 450 3.89 -0.11 17.82
N LEU A 451 4.38 0.20 19.03
CA LEU A 451 5.59 -0.40 19.58
C LEU A 451 5.47 -1.92 19.73
N ARG A 452 4.31 -2.45 20.17
CA ARG A 452 4.06 -3.90 20.21
C ARG A 452 4.11 -4.54 18.83
N GLY A 453 3.61 -3.86 17.80
CA GLY A 453 3.82 -4.24 16.39
C GLY A 453 5.31 -4.38 16.05
N MET A 454 6.09 -3.34 16.33
CA MET A 454 7.52 -3.32 16.02
C MET A 454 8.35 -4.33 16.81
N GLN A 455 8.02 -4.58 18.08
CA GLN A 455 8.66 -5.65 18.87
C GLN A 455 8.42 -7.03 18.25
N ARG A 456 7.21 -7.31 17.77
CA ARG A 456 6.91 -8.56 17.06
C ARG A 456 7.64 -8.63 15.72
N ALA A 457 7.80 -7.52 15.01
CA ALA A 457 8.63 -7.47 13.81
C ALA A 457 10.08 -7.86 14.11
N GLY A 458 10.67 -7.30 15.19
CA GLY A 458 12.02 -7.66 15.64
C GLY A 458 12.15 -9.15 15.97
N THR A 459 11.18 -9.68 16.72
CA THR A 459 11.09 -11.12 17.06
C THR A 459 11.02 -11.99 15.80
N ALA A 460 10.17 -11.61 14.84
CA ALA A 460 10.00 -12.29 13.57
C ALA A 460 11.28 -12.29 12.71
N MET A 461 11.96 -11.14 12.59
CA MET A 461 13.22 -11.04 11.83
C MET A 461 14.34 -11.90 12.45
N ARG A 462 14.45 -11.93 13.78
CA ARG A 462 15.43 -12.79 14.45
C ARG A 462 15.13 -14.28 14.25
N LEU A 463 13.85 -14.68 14.34
CA LEU A 463 13.45 -16.05 14.00
C LEU A 463 13.75 -16.37 12.53
N TRP A 464 13.35 -15.50 11.61
CA TRP A 464 13.62 -15.62 10.17
C TRP A 464 15.12 -15.83 9.92
N SER A 465 15.98 -15.01 10.54
CA SER A 465 17.45 -15.14 10.43
C SER A 465 17.94 -16.51 10.88
N ARG A 466 17.38 -17.07 11.97
CA ARG A 466 17.75 -18.42 12.43
C ARG A 466 17.32 -19.49 11.42
N LEU A 467 16.11 -19.39 10.88
CA LEU A 467 15.56 -20.36 9.91
C LEU A 467 16.30 -20.29 8.57
N HIS A 468 16.56 -19.09 8.07
CA HIS A 468 17.32 -18.88 6.84
C HIS A 468 18.73 -19.48 6.94
N ARG A 469 19.45 -19.24 8.05
CA ARG A 469 20.75 -19.89 8.29
C ARG A 469 20.68 -21.41 8.35
N GLN A 470 19.55 -21.99 8.75
CA GLN A 470 19.38 -23.45 8.69
C GLN A 470 19.26 -23.91 7.24
N VAL A 471 18.45 -23.23 6.42
CA VAL A 471 18.27 -23.54 4.99
C VAL A 471 19.59 -23.42 4.23
N VAL A 472 20.35 -22.33 4.43
CA VAL A 472 21.64 -22.11 3.74
C VAL A 472 22.71 -23.17 4.10
N ARG A 473 22.58 -23.83 5.26
CA ARG A 473 23.47 -24.93 5.66
C ARG A 473 23.08 -26.27 5.05
N GLU A 474 21.90 -26.39 4.45
CA GLU A 474 21.47 -27.63 3.80
C GLU A 474 22.15 -27.77 2.44
N GLU A 475 22.74 -28.92 2.19
CA GLU A 475 23.36 -29.22 0.90
C GLU A 475 22.29 -29.24 -0.22
N HIS A 476 22.63 -28.65 -1.36
CA HIS A 476 21.77 -28.58 -2.55
C HIS A 476 20.34 -28.06 -2.28
N ALA A 477 20.20 -27.07 -1.38
CA ALA A 477 18.89 -26.49 -1.09
C ALA A 477 18.38 -25.61 -2.24
N ASP A 478 19.28 -25.01 -3.03
CA ASP A 478 18.98 -24.19 -4.20
C ASP A 478 17.96 -24.81 -5.16
N GLN A 479 18.16 -26.06 -5.60
CA GLN A 479 17.21 -26.70 -6.52
C GLN A 479 15.85 -26.96 -5.86
N ARG A 480 15.84 -27.34 -4.57
CA ARG A 480 14.59 -27.54 -3.82
C ARG A 480 13.81 -26.23 -3.64
N VAL A 481 14.53 -25.17 -3.25
CA VAL A 481 13.98 -23.82 -3.08
C VAL A 481 13.49 -23.28 -4.42
N MET A 482 14.27 -23.44 -5.50
CA MET A 482 13.87 -23.07 -6.85
C MET A 482 12.59 -23.80 -7.27
N ASN A 483 12.50 -25.12 -7.05
CA ASN A 483 11.31 -25.88 -7.41
C ASN A 483 10.06 -25.40 -6.66
N ARG A 484 10.19 -25.03 -5.37
CA ARG A 484 9.10 -24.40 -4.61
C ARG A 484 8.74 -23.04 -5.21
N TRP A 485 9.72 -22.15 -5.33
CA TRP A 485 9.51 -20.79 -5.80
C TRP A 485 8.86 -20.77 -7.18
N LEU A 486 9.39 -21.56 -8.12
CA LEU A 486 8.88 -21.69 -9.47
C LEU A 486 7.45 -22.25 -9.50
N ARG A 487 7.16 -23.29 -8.69
CA ARG A 487 5.80 -23.84 -8.57
C ARG A 487 4.82 -22.78 -8.10
N GLU A 488 5.17 -22.02 -7.08
CA GLU A 488 4.32 -20.95 -6.56
C GLU A 488 4.11 -19.84 -7.60
N ARG A 489 5.19 -19.34 -8.23
CA ARG A 489 5.10 -18.26 -9.21
C ARG A 489 4.33 -18.65 -10.47
N LEU A 490 4.51 -19.88 -10.97
CA LEU A 490 3.76 -20.37 -12.13
C LEU A 490 2.30 -20.66 -11.80
N THR A 491 2.00 -21.15 -10.59
CA THR A 491 0.61 -21.30 -10.12
C THR A 491 -0.07 -19.93 -10.05
N GLU A 492 0.62 -18.93 -9.51
CA GLU A 492 0.10 -17.58 -9.45
C GLU A 492 -0.06 -16.95 -10.84
N GLU A 493 0.86 -17.16 -11.79
CA GLU A 493 0.66 -16.69 -13.17
C GLU A 493 -0.58 -17.28 -13.84
N ARG A 494 -0.86 -18.57 -13.61
CA ARG A 494 -2.09 -19.20 -14.10
C ARG A 494 -3.31 -18.56 -13.45
N ALA A 495 -3.32 -18.41 -12.13
CA ALA A 495 -4.42 -17.79 -11.40
C ALA A 495 -4.67 -16.33 -11.85
N ARG A 496 -3.60 -15.55 -12.07
CA ARG A 496 -3.68 -14.19 -12.64
C ARG A 496 -4.31 -14.20 -14.03
N THR A 497 -3.90 -15.14 -14.89
CA THR A 497 -4.47 -15.30 -16.23
C THR A 497 -5.95 -15.62 -16.17
N GLU A 498 -6.35 -16.61 -15.36
CA GLU A 498 -7.75 -16.98 -15.17
C GLU A 498 -8.59 -15.81 -14.64
N ARG A 499 -8.07 -15.05 -13.66
CA ARG A 499 -8.74 -13.84 -13.17
C ARG A 499 -8.91 -12.79 -14.27
N ARG A 500 -7.90 -12.57 -15.12
CA ARG A 500 -7.99 -11.62 -16.25
C ARG A 500 -9.06 -12.04 -17.26
N GLU A 501 -9.16 -13.32 -17.58
CA GLU A 501 -10.14 -13.84 -18.55
C GLU A 501 -11.59 -13.64 -18.09
N HIS A 502 -11.84 -13.68 -16.78
CA HIS A 502 -13.19 -13.53 -16.20
C HIS A 502 -13.48 -12.11 -15.71
N TRP A 503 -12.48 -11.23 -15.67
CA TRP A 503 -12.62 -9.88 -15.14
C TRP A 503 -13.12 -8.91 -16.20
N THR A 504 -14.14 -8.13 -15.84
CA THR A 504 -14.66 -7.04 -16.69
C THR A 504 -14.43 -5.70 -16.00
N PRO A 505 -13.73 -4.74 -16.64
CA PRO A 505 -13.53 -3.42 -16.05
C PRO A 505 -14.87 -2.70 -15.84
N SER A 506 -15.08 -2.14 -14.66
CA SER A 506 -16.28 -1.34 -14.38
C SER A 506 -16.28 -0.03 -15.18
N ALA A 507 -17.44 0.37 -15.66
CA ALA A 507 -17.63 1.69 -16.26
C ALA A 507 -17.22 2.81 -15.26
N PRO A 508 -16.72 3.96 -15.73
CA PRO A 508 -16.42 5.10 -14.86
C PRO A 508 -17.63 5.51 -14.01
N SER A 509 -17.39 5.85 -12.75
CA SER A 509 -18.43 6.25 -11.77
C SER A 509 -19.11 7.59 -12.09
N GLU A 510 -18.67 8.30 -13.13
CA GLU A 510 -19.13 9.65 -13.50
C GLU A 510 -20.40 9.67 -14.37
N LEU A 511 -20.96 8.52 -14.76
CA LEU A 511 -22.10 8.46 -15.66
C LEU A 511 -23.36 7.96 -14.94
N GLY A 512 -24.17 8.87 -14.41
CA GLY A 512 -25.57 8.56 -14.10
C GLY A 512 -26.27 9.51 -13.13
N LEU A 513 -27.41 10.06 -13.55
CA LEU A 513 -28.49 10.46 -12.66
C LEU A 513 -29.01 9.22 -11.94
N ASP A 514 -29.06 9.24 -10.61
CA ASP A 514 -29.64 8.13 -9.84
C ASP A 514 -30.98 8.53 -9.25
N LEU A 515 -32.06 8.05 -9.88
CA LEU A 515 -33.43 8.33 -9.48
C LEU A 515 -33.83 7.63 -8.16
N ARG A 516 -32.99 6.73 -7.61
CA ARG A 516 -33.23 6.08 -6.31
C ARG A 516 -32.84 6.94 -5.13
N VAL A 517 -32.08 8.02 -5.36
CA VAL A 517 -31.68 8.96 -4.31
C VAL A 517 -32.82 9.96 -4.05
N PRO A 518 -33.21 10.20 -2.79
CA PRO A 518 -34.36 11.06 -2.45
C PRO A 518 -34.27 12.48 -3.03
N GLY A 519 -33.06 13.04 -3.15
CA GLY A 519 -32.82 14.36 -3.73
C GLY A 519 -33.21 14.44 -5.21
N THR A 520 -32.81 13.46 -6.02
CA THR A 520 -33.16 13.35 -7.45
C THR A 520 -34.65 13.11 -7.62
N LEU A 521 -35.26 12.30 -6.75
CA LEU A 521 -36.71 12.06 -6.74
C LEU A 521 -37.47 13.37 -6.46
N MET A 522 -37.05 14.12 -5.44
CA MET A 522 -37.66 15.41 -5.06
C MET A 522 -37.54 16.45 -6.17
N VAL A 523 -36.38 16.54 -6.84
CA VAL A 523 -36.17 17.47 -7.95
C VAL A 523 -36.95 17.05 -9.19
N THR A 524 -36.99 15.76 -9.48
CA THR A 524 -37.79 15.21 -10.59
C THR A 524 -39.27 15.43 -10.34
N LEU A 525 -39.76 15.24 -9.11
CA LEU A 525 -41.12 15.59 -8.69
C LEU A 525 -41.39 17.09 -8.82
N ALA A 526 -40.46 17.94 -8.37
CA ALA A 526 -40.61 19.39 -8.48
C ALA A 526 -40.67 19.86 -9.95
N LEU A 527 -39.81 19.31 -10.82
CA LEU A 527 -39.80 19.59 -12.25
C LEU A 527 -41.07 19.05 -12.94
N LEU A 528 -41.56 17.88 -12.56
CA LEU A 528 -42.84 17.33 -13.04
C LEU A 528 -44.02 18.23 -12.64
N VAL A 529 -44.07 18.69 -11.39
CA VAL A 529 -45.12 19.61 -10.90
C VAL A 529 -45.03 20.95 -11.62
N TRP A 530 -43.82 21.48 -11.84
CA TRP A 530 -43.63 22.75 -12.53
C TRP A 530 -43.98 22.66 -14.02
N GLY A 531 -43.56 21.58 -14.69
CA GLY A 531 -43.91 21.28 -16.08
C GLY A 531 -45.42 21.09 -16.27
N LEU A 532 -46.08 20.37 -15.36
CA LEU A 532 -47.54 20.22 -15.37
C LEU A 532 -48.25 21.56 -15.21
N ARG A 533 -47.77 22.43 -14.31
CA ARG A 533 -48.29 23.80 -14.15
C ARG A 533 -48.10 24.65 -15.41
N ALA A 534 -46.94 24.55 -16.07
CA ALA A 534 -46.67 25.26 -17.32
C ALA A 534 -47.60 24.77 -18.46
N LEU A 535 -47.79 23.45 -18.57
CA LEU A 535 -48.70 22.83 -19.53
C LEU A 535 -50.15 23.30 -19.32
N LEU A 536 -50.63 23.26 -18.06
CA LEU A 536 -51.98 23.71 -17.71
C LEU A 536 -52.20 25.20 -18.01
N ARG A 537 -51.19 26.05 -17.77
CA ARG A 537 -51.23 27.47 -18.15
C ARG A 537 -51.31 27.65 -19.67
N SER A 538 -50.52 26.91 -20.44
CA SER A 538 -50.55 26.92 -21.90
C SER A 538 -51.91 26.46 -22.46
N MET A 539 -52.48 25.38 -21.92
CA MET A 539 -53.82 24.90 -22.30
C MET A 539 -54.92 25.93 -22.00
N LYS A 540 -54.83 26.61 -20.85
CA LYS A 540 -55.79 27.66 -20.45
C LYS A 540 -55.67 28.89 -21.36
N ALA A 541 -54.46 29.27 -21.75
CA ALA A 541 -54.21 30.34 -22.72
C ALA A 541 -54.76 29.98 -24.12
N ARG A 542 -54.54 28.74 -24.60
CA ARG A 542 -55.08 28.26 -25.89
C ARG A 542 -56.61 28.17 -25.90
N ARG A 543 -57.25 27.77 -24.79
CA ARG A 543 -58.72 27.79 -24.66
C ARG A 543 -59.28 29.23 -24.73
N ARG A 544 -58.62 30.19 -24.10
CA ARG A 544 -59.00 31.61 -24.19
C ARG A 544 -58.82 32.17 -25.60
N ALA A 545 -57.78 31.76 -26.31
CA ALA A 545 -57.55 32.16 -27.71
C ALA A 545 -58.56 31.53 -28.70
N ARG A 546 -59.10 30.34 -28.40
CA ARG A 546 -60.15 29.69 -29.21
C ARG A 546 -61.57 30.11 -28.84
N GLY A 547 -61.77 30.74 -27.69
CA GLY A 547 -63.05 31.32 -27.25
C GLY A 547 -63.29 32.75 -27.75
N GLY A 548 -62.78 33.09 -28.94
CA GLY A 548 -63.12 34.35 -29.61
C GLY A 548 -64.63 34.42 -29.89
N PRO A 549 -65.22 35.63 -29.95
CA PRO A 549 -66.65 35.83 -29.86
C PRO A 549 -67.40 35.11 -30.98
N SER A 550 -68.54 34.51 -30.64
CA SER A 550 -69.54 34.07 -31.62
C SER A 550 -69.85 35.22 -32.58
N PRO A 551 -69.87 35.00 -33.90
CA PRO A 551 -70.30 36.02 -34.83
C PRO A 551 -71.77 36.34 -34.56
N ASN A 552 -72.07 37.63 -34.38
CA ASN A 552 -73.40 38.20 -34.58
C ASN A 552 -73.49 38.71 -36.01
#